data_AF-A0A1V4RKX0-F1
#
_entry.id   AF-A0A1V4RKX0-F1
#
_cell.length_a   1.000
_cell.length_b   1.000
_cell.length_c   1.000
_cell.angle_alpha   90.00
_cell.angle_beta   90.00
_cell.angle_gamma   90.00
#
_symmetry.space_group_name_H-M   'P 1'
#
loop_
_entity.id
_entity.type
_entity.pdbx_description
1 polymer ?
#
loop_
_entity_poly.entity_id
_entity_poly.type
_entity_poly.pdbx_seq_one_letter_code
_entity_poly.pdbx_strand_id
1 'polypeptide(L)'
;MISRKKFPFFTLFLVVLIVSTAGIAFARAGGGHSYGGSSSGGSGGGGDGLGILIYFLIRLCIEQPVIGIPLVIIIIVISIIVKKKRLNMQYSTIQKAGNRNLNQSQDSVATQTALAKLKARDPQFTAAALMKKAEAAFLEIQQAWSDQDLSKVRRFISDGVNERFSLQIDMQKTQGIRNRMENVQVLKTEITSIESDSHFDSIHLRITAKAKDTDVDIVTGKKIRDNYSGTFVEYWSFLRKPGAQTLAGKGLVEGVCPNCGAHLELSDSGKCQYCDAVVTSGEYDWVLSEITQSIEWSTATSPSAVPGYTAMVEADPAFNLQTIEDTTSVIFWRYIKSYFESSAAPVRKMATAEYSDSLENSLESTRDGNSHLFFADAAVGAVEVQSIVQGTDFDRVQVLVKWSAANSWIDHTGNVKGGGPKTIRPQIFTLVRKHGVTTLAATQLNSAHCPGCGAPYSGDDSGSCEYCGRPLNDGSGAWVLESIGAFTTARINSASVSPVTGTSGVSADILLMAMASTMYADGELDAKEMDMLASFAGQRGISQDSLSAIINTVKQPDAQLPRPANTAEAMEVLKAMVRMSLADGRIDDTEKALLDNYATSAGLSKYEVSSTIAKQRKSLYKEARKAVK
;
A
#
# COMPACT_ATOMS: atom_id res chain seq x y z
N MET A 1 30.16 -27.37 59.50
CA MET A 1 30.72 -26.21 58.78
C MET A 1 30.78 -26.52 57.28
N ILE A 2 29.71 -26.21 56.53
CA ILE A 2 29.78 -26.12 55.05
C ILE A 2 28.91 -24.91 54.67
N SER A 3 29.56 -23.93 54.06
CA SER A 3 29.08 -22.58 53.80
C SER A 3 27.99 -22.56 52.72
N ARG A 4 26.77 -22.13 53.08
CA ARG A 4 25.72 -21.77 52.13
C ARG A 4 26.06 -20.41 51.50
N LYS A 5 26.72 -20.41 50.35
CA LYS A 5 26.86 -19.21 49.51
C LYS A 5 25.48 -18.83 48.96
N LYS A 6 24.94 -17.72 49.45
CA LYS A 6 23.78 -17.03 48.85
C LYS A 6 24.22 -16.45 47.51
N PHE A 7 23.77 -17.02 46.40
CA PHE A 7 23.82 -16.36 45.09
C PHE A 7 22.66 -15.35 45.01
N PRO A 8 22.87 -14.14 44.47
CA PRO A 8 21.91 -13.06 44.59
C PRO A 8 20.74 -13.28 43.62
N PHE A 9 19.53 -13.35 44.18
CA PHE A 9 18.25 -13.41 43.47
C PHE A 9 17.95 -12.13 42.64
N PHE A 10 18.79 -11.10 42.78
CA PHE A 10 18.56 -9.75 42.25
C PHE A 10 18.97 -9.60 40.77
N THR A 11 19.87 -10.43 40.27
CA THR A 11 20.35 -10.34 38.86
C THR A 11 19.42 -11.04 37.86
N LEU A 12 18.49 -11.88 38.32
CA LEU A 12 17.57 -12.60 37.44
C LEU A 12 16.26 -11.83 37.17
N PHE A 13 15.87 -10.93 38.08
CA PHE A 13 14.67 -10.09 37.91
C PHE A 13 14.89 -8.96 36.88
N LEU A 14 16.15 -8.55 36.65
CA LEU A 14 16.50 -7.50 35.69
C LEU A 14 16.46 -7.99 34.22
N VAL A 15 16.54 -9.30 33.98
CA VAL A 15 16.54 -9.87 32.63
C VAL A 15 15.11 -10.12 32.12
N VAL A 16 14.12 -10.22 33.01
CA VAL A 16 12.72 -10.45 32.67
C VAL A 16 11.95 -9.14 32.43
N LEU A 17 12.47 -7.99 32.88
CA LEU A 17 11.80 -6.68 32.74
C LEU A 17 12.27 -5.83 31.54
N ILE A 18 13.11 -6.37 30.65
CA ILE A 18 13.53 -5.72 29.39
C ILE A 18 12.97 -6.51 28.19
N VAL A 19 11.66 -6.75 28.20
CA VAL A 19 10.91 -7.07 26.99
C VAL A 19 9.84 -5.98 26.84
N SER A 20 10.32 -4.75 26.63
CA SER A 20 9.52 -3.70 26.04
C SER A 20 9.14 -4.19 24.64
N THR A 21 7.85 -4.38 24.39
CA THR A 21 7.31 -4.76 23.08
C THR A 21 7.53 -3.63 22.08
N ALA A 22 8.69 -3.62 21.43
CA ALA A 22 8.95 -2.79 20.26
C ALA A 22 8.36 -3.49 19.03
N GLY A 23 7.15 -3.10 18.62
CA GLY A 23 6.48 -3.62 17.44
C GLY A 23 7.30 -3.35 16.18
N ILE A 24 7.67 -4.40 15.44
CA ILE A 24 8.53 -4.31 14.23
C ILE A 24 7.81 -3.49 13.15
N ALA A 25 8.24 -2.24 12.98
CA ALA A 25 7.88 -1.38 11.86
C ALA A 25 8.98 -1.44 10.80
N PHE A 26 8.65 -1.77 9.56
CA PHE A 26 9.57 -1.67 8.43
C PHE A 26 9.41 -0.29 7.78
N ALA A 27 10.06 0.72 8.35
CA ALA A 27 9.87 2.11 7.94
C ALA A 27 10.97 2.60 6.99
N ARG A 28 10.98 2.18 5.72
CA ARG A 28 11.80 2.85 4.66
C ARG A 28 10.91 3.69 3.74
N ALA A 29 11.49 4.58 2.93
CA ALA A 29 10.74 5.45 2.02
C ALA A 29 9.71 4.68 1.16
N GLY A 30 10.06 3.55 0.52
CA GLY A 30 9.06 2.75 -0.21
C GLY A 30 8.10 1.90 0.64
N GLY A 31 8.06 2.10 1.95
CA GLY A 31 7.14 1.43 2.86
C GLY A 31 7.54 -0.01 3.25
N GLY A 32 8.75 -0.48 2.99
CA GLY A 32 9.21 -1.79 3.52
C GLY A 32 8.40 -2.98 3.00
N HIS A 33 8.19 -4.06 3.77
CA HIS A 33 7.11 -5.04 3.54
C HIS A 33 5.89 -4.68 4.38
N SER A 34 5.60 -3.37 4.52
CA SER A 34 4.55 -2.94 5.45
C SER A 34 3.19 -3.42 4.95
N TYR A 35 2.81 -3.24 3.69
CA TYR A 35 1.49 -3.72 3.26
C TYR A 35 1.39 -5.25 3.37
N GLY A 36 0.31 -5.74 3.99
CA GLY A 36 0.13 -7.17 4.25
C GLY A 36 0.82 -7.70 5.51
N GLY A 37 1.51 -6.87 6.29
CA GLY A 37 2.02 -7.25 7.62
C GLY A 37 3.50 -7.62 7.64
N SER A 38 4.15 -7.34 8.77
CA SER A 38 5.49 -7.78 9.11
C SER A 38 5.41 -9.02 9.99
N SER A 39 6.40 -9.92 9.90
CA SER A 39 6.50 -11.06 10.81
C SER A 39 6.75 -10.59 12.25
N SER A 40 5.69 -10.31 13.01
CA SER A 40 5.76 -10.27 14.46
C SER A 40 5.87 -11.71 14.94
N GLY A 41 7.08 -12.14 15.27
CA GLY A 41 7.30 -13.30 16.12
C GLY A 41 6.82 -13.01 17.54
N GLY A 42 5.50 -12.83 17.69
CA GLY A 42 4.84 -12.81 18.99
C GLY A 42 4.78 -14.24 19.49
N SER A 43 5.60 -14.54 20.49
CA SER A 43 5.38 -15.68 21.37
C SER A 43 4.06 -15.46 22.10
N GLY A 44 2.95 -15.86 21.47
CA GLY A 44 1.67 -16.01 22.13
C GLY A 44 1.79 -17.13 23.15
N GLY A 45 2.06 -16.75 24.39
CA GLY A 45 2.06 -17.64 25.54
C GLY A 45 0.63 -18.08 25.86
N GLY A 46 0.15 -19.11 25.16
CA GLY A 46 -0.85 -20.01 25.70
C GLY A 46 -0.18 -20.89 26.75
N GLY A 47 -0.12 -20.41 28.00
CA GLY A 47 0.11 -21.27 29.16
C GLY A 47 -1.06 -22.25 29.24
N ASP A 48 -0.81 -23.53 29.04
CA ASP A 48 -0.69 -24.41 30.21
C ASP A 48 0.40 -25.50 30.08
N GLY A 49 1.11 -25.59 28.95
CA GLY A 49 2.08 -26.69 28.70
C GLY A 49 3.57 -26.32 28.76
N LEU A 50 3.93 -25.10 28.32
CA LEU A 50 5.34 -24.74 28.08
C LEU A 50 6.10 -24.33 29.35
N GLY A 51 5.42 -23.75 30.36
CA GLY A 51 6.04 -23.37 31.62
C GLY A 51 6.59 -24.57 32.39
N ILE A 52 5.88 -25.70 32.35
CA ILE A 52 6.31 -26.97 32.95
C ILE A 52 7.57 -27.51 32.26
N LEU A 53 7.61 -27.48 30.91
CA LEU A 53 8.77 -27.93 30.14
C LEU A 53 10.02 -27.09 30.42
N ILE A 54 9.87 -25.76 30.51
CA ILE A 54 10.97 -24.85 30.83
C ILE A 54 11.45 -25.08 32.27
N TYR A 55 10.53 -25.26 33.23
CA TYR A 55 10.87 -25.61 34.62
C TYR A 55 11.66 -26.92 34.70
N PHE A 56 11.21 -27.98 34.01
CA PHE A 56 11.92 -29.26 33.97
C PHE A 56 13.29 -29.15 33.28
N LEU A 57 13.42 -28.36 32.22
CA LEU A 57 14.71 -28.10 31.55
C LEU A 57 15.70 -27.39 32.48
N ILE A 58 15.26 -26.36 33.19
CA ILE A 58 16.09 -25.64 34.17
C ILE A 58 16.48 -26.56 35.31
N ARG A 59 15.53 -27.36 35.82
CA ARG A 59 15.78 -28.35 36.88
C ARG A 59 16.77 -29.42 36.43
N LEU A 60 16.67 -29.91 35.20
CA LEU A 60 17.58 -30.88 34.61
C LEU A 60 19.00 -30.33 34.47
N CYS A 61 19.15 -29.03 34.13
CA CYS A 61 20.45 -28.36 34.11
C CYS A 61 21.10 -28.22 35.49
N ILE A 62 20.29 -28.10 36.56
CA ILE A 62 20.77 -27.95 37.94
C ILE A 62 21.07 -29.31 38.59
N GLU A 63 20.18 -30.29 38.42
CA GLU A 63 20.28 -31.59 39.07
C GLU A 63 21.18 -32.58 38.30
N GLN A 64 21.23 -32.50 36.97
CA GLN A 64 21.98 -33.41 36.10
C GLN A 64 22.66 -32.64 34.94
N PRO A 65 23.67 -31.80 35.24
CA PRO A 65 24.28 -30.88 34.27
C PRO A 65 24.93 -31.58 33.06
N VAL A 66 25.40 -32.82 33.21
CA VAL A 66 25.99 -33.62 32.12
C VAL A 66 24.98 -33.95 31.02
N ILE A 67 23.68 -33.95 31.34
CA ILE A 67 22.59 -34.24 30.40
C ILE A 67 21.85 -32.94 30.03
N GLY A 68 21.55 -32.09 31.02
CA GLY A 68 20.77 -30.88 30.81
C GLY A 68 21.48 -29.83 29.94
N ILE A 69 22.77 -29.58 30.16
CA ILE A 69 23.52 -28.55 29.41
C ILE A 69 23.67 -28.94 27.93
N PRO A 70 24.07 -30.16 27.55
CA PRO A 70 24.10 -30.57 26.14
C PRO A 70 22.74 -30.51 25.46
N LEU A 71 21.65 -30.89 26.15
CA LEU A 71 20.29 -30.84 25.60
C LEU A 71 19.87 -29.41 25.28
N VAL A 72 20.15 -28.45 26.18
CA VAL A 72 19.87 -27.02 25.95
C VAL A 72 20.70 -26.47 24.78
N ILE A 73 21.99 -26.83 24.69
CA ILE A 73 22.84 -26.43 23.56
C ILE A 73 22.28 -26.98 22.24
N ILE A 74 21.83 -28.24 22.19
CA ILE A 74 21.20 -28.83 21.01
C ILE A 74 19.92 -28.08 20.63
N ILE A 75 19.05 -27.76 21.59
CA ILE A 75 17.81 -26.99 21.34
C ILE A 75 18.13 -25.59 20.80
N ILE A 76 19.14 -24.91 21.35
CA ILE A 76 19.59 -23.59 20.88
C ILE A 76 20.18 -23.69 19.47
N VAL A 77 21.03 -24.67 19.20
CA VAL A 77 21.64 -24.89 17.88
C VAL A 77 20.57 -25.24 16.84
N ILE A 78 19.62 -26.12 17.15
CA ILE A 78 18.47 -26.43 16.29
C ILE A 78 17.64 -25.17 16.05
N SER A 79 17.36 -24.36 17.09
CA SER A 79 16.62 -23.11 16.96
C SER A 79 17.33 -22.09 16.07
N ILE A 80 18.66 -21.99 16.17
CA ILE A 80 19.50 -21.13 15.30
C ILE A 80 19.48 -21.65 13.86
N ILE A 81 19.62 -22.96 13.66
CA ILE A 81 19.57 -23.59 12.33
C ILE A 81 18.20 -23.42 11.69
N VAL A 82 17.11 -23.60 12.46
CA VAL A 82 15.72 -23.42 11.99
C VAL A 82 15.44 -21.95 11.69
N LYS A 83 15.89 -20.99 12.53
CA LYS A 83 15.81 -19.55 12.22
C LYS A 83 16.59 -19.21 10.95
N LYS A 84 17.81 -19.72 10.79
CA LYS A 84 18.65 -19.49 9.61
C LYS A 84 18.06 -20.11 8.35
N LYS A 85 17.44 -21.30 8.46
CA LYS A 85 16.68 -21.94 7.36
C LYS A 85 15.41 -21.17 7.02
N ARG A 86 14.63 -20.70 7.99
CA ARG A 86 13.41 -19.89 7.75
C ARG A 86 13.73 -18.56 7.06
N LEU A 87 14.78 -17.87 7.52
CA LEU A 87 15.28 -16.65 6.87
C LEU A 87 15.70 -16.94 5.42
N ASN A 88 16.52 -17.97 5.17
CA ASN A 88 16.92 -18.38 3.81
C ASN A 88 15.74 -18.86 2.93
N MET A 89 14.71 -19.47 3.51
CA MET A 89 13.52 -19.88 2.77
C MET A 89 12.68 -18.68 2.36
N GLN A 90 12.50 -17.69 3.25
CA GLN A 90 11.88 -16.40 2.94
C GLN A 90 12.64 -15.67 1.82
N TYR A 91 13.98 -15.67 1.83
CA TYR A 91 14.79 -15.12 0.73
C TYR A 91 14.53 -15.83 -0.63
N SER A 92 14.32 -17.15 -0.63
CA SER A 92 14.05 -17.93 -1.85
C SER A 92 12.61 -17.80 -2.35
N THR A 93 11.66 -17.52 -1.45
CA THR A 93 10.24 -17.31 -1.80
C THR A 93 10.01 -15.89 -2.31
N ILE A 94 10.71 -14.89 -1.76
CA ILE A 94 10.68 -13.49 -2.25
C ILE A 94 11.27 -13.38 -3.66
N GLN A 95 12.30 -14.18 -4.00
CA GLN A 95 12.82 -14.29 -5.37
C GLN A 95 11.93 -15.11 -6.33
N LYS A 96 11.01 -15.94 -5.83
CA LYS A 96 10.13 -16.79 -6.66
C LYS A 96 8.72 -16.22 -6.82
N ALA A 97 8.21 -15.49 -5.84
CA ALA A 97 6.92 -14.79 -5.90
C ALA A 97 6.97 -13.62 -6.90
N GLY A 98 8.08 -12.88 -6.94
CA GLY A 98 8.31 -11.84 -7.96
C GLY A 98 8.71 -12.39 -9.34
N ASN A 99 8.69 -13.72 -9.54
CA ASN A 99 9.23 -14.38 -10.74
C ASN A 99 8.28 -15.43 -11.34
N ARG A 100 6.99 -15.35 -11.00
CA ARG A 100 5.91 -16.10 -11.68
C ARG A 100 5.03 -15.14 -12.48
N ASN A 101 5.61 -14.56 -13.54
CA ASN A 101 4.81 -14.04 -14.64
C ASN A 101 4.81 -15.07 -15.76
N LEU A 102 3.72 -15.83 -15.84
CA LEU A 102 3.18 -16.24 -17.13
C LEU A 102 2.93 -14.93 -17.91
N ASN A 103 3.56 -14.79 -19.09
CA ASN A 103 3.50 -13.67 -20.07
C ASN A 103 4.72 -12.73 -20.22
N GLN A 104 5.93 -13.13 -19.79
CA GLN A 104 7.16 -12.35 -20.05
C GLN A 104 7.46 -12.08 -21.55
N SER A 105 6.90 -12.86 -22.48
CA SER A 105 7.10 -12.70 -23.93
C SER A 105 6.09 -11.76 -24.61
N GLN A 106 4.90 -11.54 -24.05
CA GLN A 106 3.90 -10.61 -24.62
C GLN A 106 4.06 -9.19 -24.05
N ASP A 107 4.38 -9.07 -22.75
CA ASP A 107 4.59 -7.76 -22.10
C ASP A 107 5.85 -7.04 -22.60
N SER A 108 6.88 -7.80 -23.01
CA SER A 108 8.11 -7.23 -23.56
C SER A 108 7.91 -6.58 -24.93
N VAL A 109 7.04 -7.12 -25.79
CA VAL A 109 6.73 -6.55 -27.11
C VAL A 109 5.87 -5.29 -26.98
N ALA A 110 4.87 -5.31 -26.10
CA ALA A 110 4.04 -4.13 -25.82
C ALA A 110 4.87 -2.97 -25.27
N THR A 111 5.72 -3.26 -24.28
CA THR A 111 6.65 -2.28 -23.68
C THR A 111 7.63 -1.73 -24.71
N GLN A 112 8.19 -2.57 -25.58
CA GLN A 112 9.12 -2.13 -26.62
C GLN A 112 8.42 -1.24 -27.67
N THR A 113 7.17 -1.53 -27.99
CA THR A 113 6.34 -0.70 -28.88
C THR A 113 6.03 0.65 -28.26
N ALA A 114 5.64 0.67 -26.98
CA ALA A 114 5.41 1.91 -26.22
C ALA A 114 6.68 2.76 -26.12
N LEU A 115 7.82 2.13 -25.83
CA LEU A 115 9.13 2.78 -25.83
C LEU A 115 9.47 3.44 -27.18
N ALA A 116 9.19 2.76 -28.29
CA ALA A 116 9.42 3.29 -29.63
C ALA A 116 8.53 4.52 -29.92
N LYS A 117 7.25 4.48 -29.52
CA LYS A 117 6.33 5.63 -29.65
C LYS A 117 6.79 6.82 -28.83
N LEU A 118 7.22 6.59 -27.59
CA LEU A 118 7.73 7.65 -26.71
C LEU A 118 9.00 8.28 -27.31
N LYS A 119 9.94 7.46 -27.80
CA LYS A 119 11.16 7.95 -28.47
C LYS A 119 10.87 8.70 -29.77
N ALA A 120 9.81 8.36 -30.50
CA ALA A 120 9.40 9.11 -31.68
C ALA A 120 8.90 10.52 -31.35
N ARG A 121 8.23 10.70 -30.19
CA ARG A 121 7.78 12.01 -29.69
C ARG A 121 8.90 12.81 -29.01
N ASP A 122 9.86 12.12 -28.39
CA ASP A 122 10.99 12.70 -27.67
C ASP A 122 12.30 12.03 -28.13
N PRO A 123 12.91 12.53 -29.21
CA PRO A 123 14.11 11.91 -29.79
C PRO A 123 15.33 11.90 -28.87
N GLN A 124 15.37 12.79 -27.87
CA GLN A 124 16.44 12.87 -26.88
C GLN A 124 16.24 11.87 -25.73
N PHE A 125 15.06 11.28 -25.61
CA PHE A 125 14.79 10.26 -24.61
C PHE A 125 15.63 9.01 -24.83
N THR A 126 16.23 8.50 -23.74
CA THR A 126 16.81 7.16 -23.72
C THR A 126 16.43 6.43 -22.43
N ALA A 127 16.07 5.15 -22.55
CA ALA A 127 15.76 4.30 -21.40
C ALA A 127 16.92 4.25 -20.38
N ALA A 128 18.17 4.23 -20.86
CA ALA A 128 19.36 4.21 -20.00
C ALA A 128 19.50 5.50 -19.17
N ALA A 129 19.28 6.67 -19.77
CA ALA A 129 19.32 7.94 -19.03
C ALA A 129 18.19 8.03 -18.00
N LEU A 130 16.98 7.59 -18.35
CA LEU A 130 15.87 7.54 -17.42
C LEU A 130 16.16 6.62 -16.22
N MET A 131 16.62 5.40 -16.46
CA MET A 131 16.95 4.46 -15.37
C MET A 131 18.02 5.05 -14.45
N LYS A 132 19.06 5.68 -15.00
CA LYS A 132 20.08 6.37 -14.20
C LYS A 132 19.50 7.55 -13.39
N LYS A 133 18.58 8.32 -13.97
CA LYS A 133 17.87 9.40 -13.28
C LYS A 133 17.03 8.84 -12.12
N ALA A 134 16.31 7.74 -12.34
CA ALA A 134 15.53 7.07 -11.32
C ALA A 134 16.40 6.49 -10.18
N GLU A 135 17.59 5.97 -10.50
CA GLU A 135 18.55 5.52 -9.48
C GLU A 135 19.04 6.67 -8.60
N ALA A 136 19.33 7.83 -9.20
CA ALA A 136 19.70 9.04 -8.46
C ALA A 136 18.55 9.52 -7.56
N ALA A 137 17.33 9.60 -8.11
CA ALA A 137 16.12 9.94 -7.35
C ALA A 137 15.87 8.97 -6.19
N PHE A 138 16.08 7.67 -6.42
CA PHE A 138 15.96 6.64 -5.40
C PHE A 138 16.90 6.88 -4.22
N LEU A 139 18.19 7.09 -4.50
CA LEU A 139 19.19 7.35 -3.46
C LEU A 139 18.89 8.65 -2.70
N GLU A 140 18.49 9.71 -3.41
CA GLU A 140 18.17 10.99 -2.78
C GLU A 140 16.94 10.91 -1.88
N ILE A 141 15.90 10.17 -2.28
CA ILE A 141 14.71 9.93 -1.44
C ILE A 141 15.06 9.10 -0.21
N GLN A 142 15.86 8.04 -0.34
CA GLN A 142 16.28 7.25 0.82
C GLN A 142 17.11 8.09 1.81
N GLN A 143 17.93 9.01 1.28
CA GLN A 143 18.68 9.96 2.12
C GLN A 143 17.75 10.97 2.78
N ALA A 144 16.84 11.61 2.03
CA ALA A 144 15.84 12.56 2.54
C ALA A 144 14.97 11.94 3.65
N TRP A 145 14.52 10.70 3.45
CA TRP A 145 13.82 9.91 4.44
C TRP A 145 14.67 9.69 5.71
N SER A 146 15.93 9.25 5.52
CA SER A 146 16.85 9.01 6.62
C SER A 146 17.21 10.28 7.40
N ASP A 147 17.24 11.43 6.73
CA ASP A 147 17.51 12.74 7.33
C ASP A 147 16.24 13.38 7.93
N GLN A 148 15.07 12.80 7.64
CA GLN A 148 13.75 13.34 8.00
C GLN A 148 13.50 14.75 7.44
N ASP A 149 14.01 15.00 6.23
CA ASP A 149 13.92 16.26 5.49
C ASP A 149 13.66 16.00 4.00
N LEU A 150 12.47 16.38 3.53
CA LEU A 150 12.02 16.18 2.16
C LEU A 150 12.29 17.37 1.23
N SER A 151 12.82 18.49 1.76
CA SER A 151 12.99 19.76 1.02
C SER A 151 13.68 19.57 -0.32
N LYS A 152 14.71 18.73 -0.37
CA LYS A 152 15.44 18.41 -1.59
C LYS A 152 14.54 17.65 -2.57
N VAL A 153 13.90 16.58 -2.15
CA VAL A 153 13.16 15.69 -3.06
C VAL A 153 11.80 16.24 -3.48
N ARG A 154 11.28 17.26 -2.79
CA ARG A 154 10.00 17.93 -3.09
C ARG A 154 9.83 18.27 -4.57
N ARG A 155 10.94 18.58 -5.26
CA ARG A 155 10.98 19.00 -6.67
C ARG A 155 10.64 17.95 -7.70
N PHE A 156 10.61 16.67 -7.34
CA PHE A 156 10.30 15.60 -8.29
C PHE A 156 9.35 14.54 -7.72
N ILE A 157 8.70 14.80 -6.59
CA ILE A 157 7.66 13.93 -6.03
C ILE A 157 6.29 14.62 -6.12
N SER A 158 5.23 13.84 -6.37
CA SER A 158 3.86 14.35 -6.34
C SER A 158 3.42 14.73 -4.93
N ASP A 159 2.30 15.43 -4.83
CA ASP A 159 1.72 15.79 -3.53
C ASP A 159 1.30 14.56 -2.74
N GLY A 160 0.76 13.52 -3.39
CA GLY A 160 0.42 12.26 -2.73
C GLY A 160 1.62 11.59 -2.06
N VAL A 161 2.78 11.57 -2.73
CA VAL A 161 4.03 11.04 -2.16
C VAL A 161 4.55 11.93 -1.03
N ASN A 162 4.47 13.25 -1.20
CA ASN A 162 4.91 14.22 -0.18
C ASN A 162 4.09 14.14 1.11
N GLU A 163 2.76 14.07 1.02
CA GLU A 163 1.84 13.93 2.16
C GLU A 163 2.11 12.63 2.92
N ARG A 164 2.32 11.53 2.20
CA ARG A 164 2.72 10.25 2.79
C ARG A 164 3.99 10.37 3.61
N PHE A 165 5.06 10.88 3.01
CA PHE A 165 6.36 10.96 3.66
C PHE A 165 6.36 11.93 4.83
N SER A 166 5.72 13.08 4.66
CA SER A 166 5.64 14.09 5.71
C SER A 166 4.97 13.52 6.95
N LEU A 167 3.80 12.88 6.81
CA LEU A 167 3.10 12.28 7.94
C LEU A 167 3.93 11.18 8.61
N GLN A 168 4.54 10.28 7.83
CA GLN A 168 5.34 9.19 8.40
C GLN A 168 6.58 9.72 9.14
N ILE A 169 7.20 10.78 8.64
CA ILE A 169 8.31 11.48 9.32
C ILE A 169 7.83 12.16 10.60
N ASP A 170 6.68 12.83 10.58
CA ASP A 170 6.10 13.48 11.75
C ASP A 170 5.77 12.45 12.85
N MET A 171 5.19 11.31 12.48
CA MET A 171 4.97 10.18 13.40
C MET A 171 6.27 9.68 14.02
N GLN A 172 7.33 9.51 13.23
CA GLN A 172 8.64 9.09 13.75
C GLN A 172 9.22 10.12 14.73
N LYS A 173 9.17 11.42 14.37
CA LYS A 173 9.65 12.52 15.23
C LYS A 173 8.92 12.55 16.56
N THR A 174 7.59 12.44 16.54
CA THR A 174 6.76 12.39 17.76
C THR A 174 7.10 11.17 18.63
N GLN A 175 7.46 10.05 18.03
CA GLN A 175 7.90 8.85 18.75
C GLN A 175 9.37 8.92 19.21
N GLY A 176 10.10 9.99 18.91
CA GLY A 176 11.53 10.13 19.23
C GLY A 176 12.45 9.22 18.39
N ILE A 177 11.95 8.71 17.27
CA ILE A 177 12.66 7.77 16.40
C ILE A 177 13.09 8.47 15.12
N ARG A 178 14.23 8.04 14.58
CA ARG A 178 14.63 8.29 13.21
C ARG A 178 14.93 6.97 12.54
N ASN A 179 14.28 6.72 11.40
CA ASN A 179 14.69 5.64 10.55
C ASN A 179 16.01 5.98 9.85
N ARG A 180 17.03 5.14 10.01
CA ARG A 180 18.35 5.33 9.42
C ARG A 180 18.61 4.30 8.33
N MET A 181 18.75 4.78 7.10
CA MET A 181 19.06 3.96 5.94
C MET A 181 20.57 3.98 5.66
N GLU A 182 21.27 2.90 5.99
CA GLU A 182 22.72 2.76 5.81
C GLU A 182 23.05 1.84 4.62
N ASN A 183 24.17 2.10 3.95
CA ASN A 183 24.69 1.28 2.84
C ASN A 183 23.66 1.00 1.73
N VAL A 184 22.86 2.01 1.38
CA VAL A 184 21.88 1.91 0.30
C VAL A 184 22.62 1.75 -1.03
N GLN A 185 22.34 0.66 -1.74
CA GLN A 185 22.93 0.33 -3.03
C GLN A 185 21.84 -0.13 -3.99
N VAL A 186 21.74 0.50 -5.15
CA VAL A 186 20.93 -0.04 -6.25
C VAL A 186 21.70 -1.19 -6.89
N LEU A 187 21.05 -2.35 -6.99
CA LEU A 187 21.60 -3.54 -7.64
C LEU A 187 21.16 -3.64 -9.09
N LYS A 188 19.91 -3.27 -9.39
CA LYS A 188 19.33 -3.36 -10.74
C LYS A 188 18.11 -2.45 -10.87
N THR A 189 17.98 -1.80 -12.02
CA THR A 189 16.80 -1.01 -12.41
C THR A 189 16.28 -1.52 -13.75
N GLU A 190 14.98 -1.73 -13.87
CA GLU A 190 14.35 -2.27 -15.08
C GLU A 190 13.05 -1.53 -15.39
N ILE A 191 12.81 -1.19 -16.65
CA ILE A 191 11.50 -0.73 -17.11
C ILE A 191 10.59 -1.95 -17.20
N THR A 192 9.45 -1.88 -16.51
CA THR A 192 8.47 -2.98 -16.42
C THR A 192 7.31 -2.76 -17.39
N SER A 193 6.81 -1.53 -17.44
CA SER A 193 5.80 -1.11 -18.40
C SER A 193 5.95 0.38 -18.73
N ILE A 194 5.44 0.74 -19.90
CA ILE A 194 5.29 2.13 -20.35
C ILE A 194 3.88 2.26 -20.86
N GLU A 195 3.18 3.26 -20.34
CA GLU A 195 1.83 3.60 -20.72
C GLU A 195 1.81 5.03 -21.23
N SER A 196 0.94 5.33 -22.19
CA SER A 196 0.76 6.70 -22.68
C SER A 196 -0.68 6.90 -23.06
N ASP A 197 -1.31 7.90 -22.47
CA ASP A 197 -2.63 8.37 -22.85
C ASP A 197 -2.56 9.84 -23.32
N SER A 198 -3.71 10.51 -23.39
CA SER A 198 -3.80 11.91 -23.81
C SER A 198 -3.25 12.90 -22.77
N HIS A 199 -3.06 12.47 -21.52
CA HIS A 199 -2.74 13.32 -20.38
C HIS A 199 -1.35 13.05 -19.82
N PHE A 200 -0.91 11.78 -19.77
CA PHE A 200 0.38 11.37 -19.23
C PHE A 200 1.09 10.30 -20.07
N ASP A 201 2.42 10.42 -20.17
CA ASP A 201 3.33 9.28 -20.32
C ASP A 201 3.62 8.74 -18.89
N SER A 202 3.37 7.47 -18.65
CA SER A 202 3.65 6.77 -17.39
C SER A 202 4.73 5.73 -17.61
N ILE A 203 5.77 5.72 -16.77
CA ILE A 203 6.81 4.69 -16.80
C ILE A 203 6.96 4.06 -15.44
N HIS A 204 6.93 2.74 -15.42
CA HIS A 204 7.00 1.94 -14.20
C HIS A 204 8.34 1.20 -14.14
N LEU A 205 9.09 1.44 -13.06
CA LEU A 205 10.43 0.94 -12.88
C LEU A 205 10.50 -0.04 -11.71
N ARG A 206 11.04 -1.23 -11.95
CA ARG A 206 11.42 -2.17 -10.90
C ARG A 206 12.85 -1.85 -10.45
N ILE A 207 12.99 -1.42 -9.20
CA ILE A 207 14.27 -1.12 -8.57
C ILE A 207 14.58 -2.21 -7.55
N THR A 208 15.64 -2.98 -7.81
CA THR A 208 16.21 -3.93 -6.85
C THR A 208 17.35 -3.24 -6.11
N ALA A 209 17.24 -3.11 -4.80
CA ALA A 209 18.23 -2.44 -3.97
C ALA A 209 18.60 -3.27 -2.74
N LYS A 210 19.71 -2.92 -2.09
CA LYS A 210 20.12 -3.45 -0.80
C LYS A 210 20.37 -2.30 0.15
N ALA A 211 19.92 -2.43 1.40
CA ALA A 211 20.20 -1.46 2.45
C ALA A 211 20.19 -2.13 3.83
N LYS A 212 20.67 -1.39 4.82
CA LYS A 212 20.48 -1.66 6.25
C LYS A 212 19.57 -0.59 6.83
N ASP A 213 18.40 -1.00 7.25
CA ASP A 213 17.32 -0.21 7.81
C ASP A 213 17.31 -0.41 9.33
N THR A 214 17.53 0.68 10.07
CA THR A 214 17.70 0.67 11.52
C THR A 214 16.99 1.86 12.13
N ASP A 215 16.17 1.64 13.15
CA ASP A 215 15.61 2.74 13.93
C ASP A 215 16.60 3.17 15.01
N VAL A 216 16.84 4.47 15.09
CA VAL A 216 17.70 5.10 16.09
C VAL A 216 16.92 6.15 16.88
N ASP A 217 17.33 6.36 18.11
CA ASP A 217 16.82 7.44 18.94
C ASP A 217 17.29 8.78 18.37
N ILE A 218 16.35 9.71 18.19
CA ILE A 218 16.61 10.98 17.48
C ILE A 218 17.61 11.88 18.23
N VAL A 219 17.70 11.78 19.56
CA VAL A 219 18.55 12.63 20.40
C VAL A 219 19.93 12.02 20.58
N THR A 220 19.98 10.75 20.97
CA THR A 220 21.22 10.07 21.35
C THR A 220 21.91 9.40 20.17
N GLY A 221 21.20 9.20 19.05
CA GLY A 221 21.66 8.43 17.90
C GLY A 221 21.88 6.95 18.20
N LYS A 222 21.49 6.49 19.40
CA LYS A 222 21.63 5.08 19.80
C LYS A 222 20.65 4.25 19.01
N LYS A 223 21.13 3.09 18.56
CA LYS A 223 20.28 2.10 17.90
C LYS A 223 19.18 1.64 18.85
N ILE A 224 17.93 1.77 18.42
CA ILE A 224 16.75 1.24 19.09
C ILE A 224 16.48 -0.18 18.58
N ARG A 225 16.45 -0.35 17.25
CA ARG A 225 16.08 -1.63 16.62
C ARG A 225 16.69 -1.79 15.23
N ASP A 226 17.06 -3.02 14.88
CA ASP A 226 17.34 -3.40 13.48
C ASP A 226 16.02 -3.82 12.82
N ASN A 227 15.58 -3.08 11.80
CA ASN A 227 14.34 -3.40 11.08
C ASN A 227 14.63 -4.44 10.00
N TYR A 228 15.52 -4.10 9.06
CA TYR A 228 15.82 -4.94 7.91
C TYR A 228 17.26 -4.76 7.45
N SER A 229 17.88 -5.83 6.97
CA SER A 229 19.18 -5.74 6.30
C SER A 229 19.22 -6.78 5.20
N GLY A 230 19.16 -6.34 3.95
CA GLY A 230 19.06 -7.27 2.83
C GLY A 230 18.67 -6.60 1.52
N THR A 231 18.41 -7.45 0.53
CA THR A 231 17.97 -7.03 -0.81
C THR A 231 16.45 -6.98 -0.86
N PHE A 232 15.92 -5.88 -1.39
CA PHE A 232 14.50 -5.65 -1.57
C PHE A 232 14.19 -5.12 -2.98
N VAL A 233 12.91 -5.11 -3.33
CA VAL A 233 12.40 -4.64 -4.62
C VAL A 233 11.28 -3.64 -4.38
N GLU A 234 11.29 -2.55 -5.13
CA GLU A 234 10.22 -1.54 -5.19
C GLU A 234 9.87 -1.25 -6.65
N TYR A 235 8.62 -0.87 -6.88
CA TYR A 235 8.11 -0.40 -8.17
C TYR A 235 7.82 1.08 -8.06
N TRP A 236 8.41 1.87 -8.94
CA TRP A 236 8.32 3.32 -8.92
C TRP A 236 7.66 3.79 -10.21
N SER A 237 6.55 4.51 -10.10
CA SER A 237 5.81 5.05 -11.24
C SER A 237 6.15 6.52 -11.40
N PHE A 238 6.66 6.87 -12.59
CA PHE A 238 6.96 8.25 -12.97
C PHE A 238 5.98 8.72 -14.02
N LEU A 239 5.47 9.94 -13.86
CA LEU A 239 4.55 10.60 -14.78
C LEU A 239 5.21 11.82 -15.40
N ARG A 240 4.91 12.07 -16.67
CA ARG A 240 5.12 13.36 -17.35
C ARG A 240 4.03 13.59 -18.39
N LYS A 241 3.83 14.81 -18.84
CA LYS A 241 2.88 15.07 -19.93
C LYS A 241 3.41 14.58 -21.29
N PRO A 242 2.52 14.06 -22.17
CA PRO A 242 2.90 13.69 -23.53
C PRO A 242 3.43 14.91 -24.28
N GLY A 243 4.60 14.74 -24.90
CA GLY A 243 5.25 15.80 -25.68
C GLY A 243 6.29 16.61 -24.91
N ALA A 244 6.38 16.46 -23.58
CA ALA A 244 7.49 16.98 -22.79
C ALA A 244 8.82 16.41 -23.34
N GLN A 245 9.80 17.28 -23.56
CA GLN A 245 11.07 16.92 -24.20
C GLN A 245 12.15 16.67 -23.15
N THR A 246 12.94 15.61 -23.35
CA THR A 246 14.08 15.32 -22.47
C THR A 246 15.16 16.40 -22.65
N LEU A 247 15.52 17.08 -21.55
CA LEU A 247 16.63 18.02 -21.52
C LEU A 247 17.98 17.31 -21.29
N ALA A 248 19.04 17.81 -21.92
CA ALA A 248 20.39 17.28 -21.75
C ALA A 248 20.93 17.59 -20.33
N GLY A 249 20.71 16.65 -19.39
CA GLY A 249 21.41 16.57 -18.10
C GLY A 249 21.00 17.59 -17.02
N LYS A 250 19.93 18.35 -17.21
CA LYS A 250 19.42 19.33 -16.23
C LYS A 250 17.91 19.16 -16.11
N GLY A 251 17.46 18.47 -15.08
CA GLY A 251 16.06 18.26 -14.78
C GLY A 251 15.79 18.36 -13.29
N LEU A 252 14.60 17.89 -12.90
CA LEU A 252 14.13 18.03 -11.52
C LEU A 252 15.01 17.25 -10.55
N VAL A 253 15.39 16.02 -10.89
CA VAL A 253 16.26 15.19 -10.04
C VAL A 253 17.65 15.83 -9.88
N GLU A 254 18.17 16.52 -10.89
CA GLU A 254 19.43 17.24 -10.80
C GLU A 254 19.33 18.61 -10.09
N GLY A 255 18.13 19.01 -9.64
CA GLY A 255 17.91 20.26 -8.91
C GLY A 255 17.84 21.50 -9.80
N VAL A 256 17.42 21.34 -11.05
CA VAL A 256 17.33 22.43 -12.03
C VAL A 256 15.92 22.52 -12.61
N CYS A 257 15.39 23.73 -12.71
CA CYS A 257 14.10 24.00 -13.33
C CYS A 257 14.17 23.66 -14.83
N PRO A 258 13.38 22.72 -15.35
CA PRO A 258 13.42 22.39 -16.77
C PRO A 258 12.83 23.52 -17.65
N ASN A 259 12.04 24.43 -17.07
CA ASN A 259 11.46 25.56 -17.80
C ASN A 259 12.44 26.74 -17.98
N CYS A 260 13.14 27.16 -16.92
CA CYS A 260 14.01 28.35 -16.94
C CYS A 260 15.50 28.10 -16.68
N GLY A 261 15.89 26.89 -16.29
CA GLY A 261 17.28 26.52 -16.01
C GLY A 261 17.83 26.99 -14.65
N ALA A 262 17.01 27.62 -13.80
CA ALA A 262 17.43 28.03 -12.46
C ALA A 262 17.61 26.84 -11.50
N HIS A 263 18.48 27.00 -10.50
CA HIS A 263 18.59 26.02 -9.41
C HIS A 263 17.31 26.03 -8.57
N LEU A 264 16.81 24.84 -8.25
CA LEU A 264 15.56 24.66 -7.50
C LEU A 264 15.84 24.50 -6.01
N GLU A 265 15.45 25.52 -5.26
CA GLU A 265 15.11 25.40 -3.85
C GLU A 265 13.60 25.60 -3.78
N LEU A 266 12.84 24.51 -3.64
CA LEU A 266 11.39 24.59 -3.65
C LEU A 266 10.84 24.84 -2.25
N SER A 267 9.87 25.74 -2.17
CA SER A 267 8.89 25.75 -1.10
C SER A 267 7.84 24.66 -1.31
N ASP A 268 6.95 24.47 -0.33
CA ASP A 268 5.87 23.48 -0.39
C ASP A 268 4.91 23.66 -1.59
N SER A 269 4.95 24.84 -2.24
CA SER A 269 4.15 25.17 -3.42
C SER A 269 4.46 24.35 -4.68
N GLY A 270 5.60 23.65 -4.74
CA GLY A 270 6.00 22.94 -5.96
C GLY A 270 6.30 23.85 -7.16
N LYS A 271 6.41 25.16 -6.94
CA LYS A 271 6.66 26.18 -7.97
C LYS A 271 8.10 26.65 -7.97
N CYS A 272 8.66 26.83 -9.16
CA CYS A 272 9.96 27.46 -9.32
C CYS A 272 9.91 28.94 -8.88
N GLN A 273 10.74 29.32 -7.90
CA GLN A 273 10.82 30.67 -7.36
C GLN A 273 11.26 31.78 -8.36
N TYR A 274 11.68 31.40 -9.57
CA TYR A 274 12.18 32.33 -10.58
C TYR A 274 11.25 32.52 -11.78
N CYS A 275 10.45 31.51 -12.13
CA CYS A 275 9.59 31.54 -13.32
C CYS A 275 8.15 31.08 -13.07
N ASP A 276 7.80 30.81 -11.81
CA ASP A 276 6.47 30.37 -11.35
C ASP A 276 5.94 29.06 -11.95
N ALA A 277 6.75 28.37 -12.76
CA ALA A 277 6.41 27.06 -13.30
C ALA A 277 6.12 26.07 -12.17
N VAL A 278 4.96 25.41 -12.23
CA VAL A 278 4.59 24.30 -11.34
C VAL A 278 5.38 23.08 -11.80
N VAL A 279 6.57 22.89 -11.23
CA VAL A 279 7.53 21.90 -11.73
C VAL A 279 7.12 20.46 -11.40
N THR A 280 6.25 20.27 -10.40
CA THR A 280 5.71 18.97 -9.96
C THR A 280 4.47 18.52 -10.74
N SER A 281 4.02 19.29 -11.73
CA SER A 281 2.82 18.98 -12.54
C SER A 281 3.03 17.89 -13.61
N GLY A 282 4.28 17.45 -13.80
CA GLY A 282 4.67 16.57 -14.91
C GLY A 282 4.76 17.26 -16.28
N GLU A 283 4.43 18.55 -16.38
CA GLU A 283 4.51 19.33 -17.64
C GLU A 283 5.93 19.35 -18.22
N TYR A 284 6.95 19.39 -17.36
CA TYR A 284 8.32 19.75 -17.74
C TYR A 284 9.34 18.61 -17.65
N ASP A 285 9.17 17.67 -16.72
CA ASP A 285 10.05 16.51 -16.53
C ASP A 285 9.28 15.42 -15.74
N TRP A 286 9.92 14.27 -15.55
CA TRP A 286 9.37 13.14 -14.82
C TRP A 286 9.17 13.46 -13.33
N VAL A 287 7.97 13.20 -12.83
CA VAL A 287 7.58 13.32 -11.43
C VAL A 287 7.23 11.93 -10.90
N LEU A 288 7.79 11.56 -9.74
CA LEU A 288 7.44 10.34 -9.03
C LEU A 288 6.06 10.48 -8.41
N SER A 289 5.09 9.72 -8.88
CA SER A 289 3.71 9.75 -8.39
C SER A 289 3.38 8.59 -7.45
N GLU A 290 4.11 7.48 -7.57
CA GLU A 290 3.75 6.25 -6.87
C GLU A 290 4.98 5.42 -6.52
N ILE A 291 4.96 4.83 -5.33
CA ILE A 291 5.91 3.80 -4.91
C ILE A 291 5.09 2.62 -4.39
N THR A 292 5.13 1.51 -5.13
CA THR A 292 4.44 0.27 -4.79
C THR A 292 5.42 -0.85 -4.49
N GLN A 293 4.93 -1.83 -3.74
CA GLN A 293 5.69 -3.03 -3.42
C GLN A 293 5.44 -4.10 -4.48
N SER A 294 6.38 -5.02 -4.63
CA SER A 294 6.30 -6.07 -5.65
C SER A 294 5.05 -6.95 -5.58
N ILE A 295 4.39 -7.00 -4.42
CA ILE A 295 3.19 -7.79 -4.20
C ILE A 295 1.90 -7.07 -4.62
N GLU A 296 1.92 -5.74 -4.64
CA GLU A 296 0.78 -4.91 -5.03
C GLU A 296 0.87 -4.45 -6.49
N TRP A 297 2.03 -4.63 -7.12
CA TRP A 297 2.23 -4.22 -8.49
C TRP A 297 1.37 -5.04 -9.46
N SER A 298 0.39 -4.38 -10.07
CA SER A 298 -0.32 -4.82 -11.27
C SER A 298 -0.20 -3.76 -12.36
N THR A 299 -0.26 -4.17 -13.62
CA THR A 299 -0.35 -3.21 -14.73
C THR A 299 -1.68 -2.46 -14.69
N ALA A 300 -1.77 -1.29 -15.31
CA ALA A 300 -2.99 -0.49 -15.22
C ALA A 300 -4.17 -1.21 -15.89
N THR A 301 -5.33 -1.12 -15.23
CA THR A 301 -6.63 -1.42 -15.85
C THR A 301 -6.86 -0.43 -16.98
N SER A 302 -7.37 -0.89 -18.13
CA SER A 302 -7.73 0.02 -19.22
C SER A 302 -8.76 1.04 -18.69
N PRO A 303 -8.52 2.36 -18.82
CA PRO A 303 -9.40 3.37 -18.23
C PRO A 303 -10.87 3.24 -18.66
N SER A 304 -11.12 2.77 -19.89
CA SER A 304 -12.45 2.54 -20.44
C SER A 304 -13.23 1.40 -19.77
N ALA A 305 -12.57 0.55 -18.98
CA ALA A 305 -13.23 -0.48 -18.19
C ALA A 305 -13.97 0.10 -16.97
N VAL A 306 -13.62 1.32 -16.54
CA VAL A 306 -14.27 2.00 -15.42
C VAL A 306 -15.65 2.50 -15.86
N PRO A 307 -16.76 2.05 -15.23
CA PRO A 307 -18.10 2.52 -15.54
C PRO A 307 -18.21 4.05 -15.43
N GLY A 308 -18.78 4.68 -16.46
CA GLY A 308 -18.96 6.14 -16.53
C GLY A 308 -17.73 6.93 -16.99
N TYR A 309 -16.57 6.30 -17.16
CA TYR A 309 -15.34 6.99 -17.59
C TYR A 309 -15.50 7.69 -18.94
N THR A 310 -15.99 6.99 -19.96
CA THR A 310 -16.15 7.57 -21.31
C THR A 310 -17.06 8.79 -21.30
N ALA A 311 -18.21 8.70 -20.63
CA ALA A 311 -19.15 9.83 -20.52
C ALA A 311 -18.53 11.02 -19.76
N MET A 312 -17.71 10.74 -18.75
CA MET A 312 -17.01 11.78 -18.01
C MET A 312 -15.95 12.50 -18.86
N VAL A 313 -15.16 11.76 -19.63
CA VAL A 313 -14.16 12.34 -20.54
C VAL A 313 -14.82 13.15 -21.67
N GLU A 314 -15.99 12.73 -22.15
CA GLU A 314 -16.75 13.52 -23.12
C GLU A 314 -17.20 14.88 -22.55
N ALA A 315 -17.59 14.92 -21.27
CA ALA A 315 -18.01 16.15 -20.60
C ALA A 315 -16.84 17.02 -20.09
N ASP A 316 -15.74 16.38 -19.67
CA ASP A 316 -14.53 17.00 -19.15
C ASP A 316 -13.30 16.35 -19.81
N PRO A 317 -12.86 16.86 -20.98
CA PRO A 317 -11.74 16.28 -21.72
C PRO A 317 -10.40 16.25 -20.97
N ALA A 318 -10.26 17.04 -19.91
CA ALA A 318 -9.06 17.06 -19.07
C ALA A 318 -9.13 16.06 -17.88
N PHE A 319 -10.28 15.42 -17.67
CA PHE A 319 -10.45 14.36 -16.67
C PHE A 319 -9.56 13.16 -16.98
N ASN A 320 -8.89 12.63 -15.97
CA ASN A 320 -8.04 11.44 -16.07
C ASN A 320 -7.95 10.75 -14.71
N LEU A 321 -7.70 9.43 -14.71
CA LEU A 321 -7.67 8.61 -13.50
C LEU A 321 -6.48 8.94 -12.59
N GLN A 322 -5.31 9.25 -13.16
CA GLN A 322 -4.08 9.60 -12.40
C GLN A 322 -4.29 10.78 -11.44
N THR A 323 -5.02 11.81 -11.89
CA THR A 323 -5.33 12.97 -11.04
C THR A 323 -6.26 12.59 -9.89
N ILE A 324 -7.22 11.69 -10.14
CA ILE A 324 -8.14 11.18 -9.12
C ILE A 324 -7.39 10.31 -8.10
N GLU A 325 -6.47 9.45 -8.55
CA GLU A 325 -5.66 8.59 -7.70
C GLU A 325 -4.73 9.42 -6.79
N ASP A 326 -4.05 10.44 -7.32
CA ASP A 326 -3.21 11.34 -6.53
C ASP A 326 -4.05 12.18 -5.56
N THR A 327 -5.20 12.73 -6.00
CA THR A 327 -6.14 13.45 -5.11
C THR A 327 -6.65 12.57 -3.99
N THR A 328 -7.05 11.33 -4.29
CA THR A 328 -7.51 10.38 -3.28
C THR A 328 -6.39 10.00 -2.32
N SER A 329 -5.16 9.87 -2.82
CA SER A 329 -3.98 9.60 -2.00
C SER A 329 -3.70 10.73 -1.01
N VAL A 330 -3.75 11.99 -1.45
CA VAL A 330 -3.63 13.16 -0.56
C VAL A 330 -4.73 13.16 0.50
N ILE A 331 -5.98 12.95 0.09
CA ILE A 331 -7.13 12.86 1.02
C ILE A 331 -6.92 11.74 2.03
N PHE A 332 -6.47 10.56 1.59
CA PHE A 332 -6.20 9.42 2.46
C PHE A 332 -5.13 9.76 3.52
N TRP A 333 -3.99 10.33 3.13
CA TRP A 333 -2.94 10.67 4.09
C TRP A 333 -3.38 11.76 5.06
N ARG A 334 -4.18 12.74 4.62
CA ARG A 334 -4.81 13.74 5.51
C ARG A 334 -5.85 13.10 6.45
N TYR A 335 -6.59 12.11 5.99
CA TYR A 335 -7.47 11.30 6.84
C TYR A 335 -6.68 10.54 7.91
N ILE A 336 -5.57 9.88 7.56
CA ILE A 336 -4.69 9.23 8.55
C ILE A 336 -4.08 10.25 9.52
N LYS A 337 -3.67 11.43 9.01
CA LYS A 337 -3.17 12.54 9.82
C LYS A 337 -4.21 13.02 10.83
N SER A 338 -5.49 13.02 10.45
CA SER A 338 -6.59 13.40 11.36
C SER A 338 -6.70 12.48 12.58
N TYR A 339 -6.47 11.17 12.40
CA TYR A 339 -6.34 10.22 13.52
C TYR A 339 -5.07 10.43 14.33
N PHE A 340 -3.95 10.74 13.68
CA PHE A 340 -2.70 11.02 14.39
C PHE A 340 -2.79 12.28 15.26
N GLU A 341 -3.42 13.35 14.76
CA GLU A 341 -3.56 14.64 15.44
C GLU A 341 -4.83 14.72 16.33
N SER A 342 -5.73 13.73 16.27
CA SER A 342 -7.05 13.77 16.93
C SER A 342 -7.85 15.04 16.59
N SER A 343 -7.84 15.42 15.31
CA SER A 343 -8.51 16.61 14.77
C SER A 343 -8.90 16.39 13.31
N ALA A 344 -10.08 16.85 12.86
CA ALA A 344 -10.46 16.78 11.44
C ALA A 344 -9.84 17.90 10.58
N ALA A 345 -9.10 18.85 11.18
CA ALA A 345 -8.46 19.96 10.47
C ALA A 345 -7.72 19.56 9.18
N PRO A 346 -6.92 18.47 9.14
CA PRO A 346 -6.17 18.09 7.94
C PRO A 346 -7.04 17.86 6.70
N VAL A 347 -8.28 17.38 6.88
CA VAL A 347 -9.21 17.07 5.77
C VAL A 347 -10.17 18.21 5.44
N ARG A 348 -10.31 19.25 6.27
CA ARG A 348 -11.36 20.29 6.11
C ARG A 348 -11.34 21.02 4.76
N LYS A 349 -10.18 21.15 4.12
CA LYS A 349 -10.03 21.76 2.77
C LYS A 349 -10.29 20.80 1.62
N MET A 350 -10.47 19.51 1.90
CA MET A 350 -10.55 18.45 0.88
C MET A 350 -11.69 17.47 1.14
N ALA A 351 -12.56 17.77 2.11
CA ALA A 351 -13.73 17.00 2.44
C ALA A 351 -14.90 17.95 2.71
N THR A 352 -16.10 17.55 2.35
CA THR A 352 -17.33 18.29 2.67
C THR A 352 -17.39 18.65 4.15
N ALA A 353 -17.99 19.80 4.48
CA ALA A 353 -18.11 20.25 5.86
C ALA A 353 -18.84 19.18 6.71
N GLU A 354 -19.89 18.58 6.16
CA GLU A 354 -20.66 17.52 6.78
C GLU A 354 -19.78 16.31 7.13
N TYR A 355 -18.90 15.89 6.21
CA TYR A 355 -17.98 14.79 6.46
C TYR A 355 -16.92 15.15 7.51
N SER A 356 -16.32 16.35 7.41
CA SER A 356 -15.32 16.81 8.39
C SER A 356 -15.88 16.85 9.80
N ASP A 357 -17.10 17.35 9.98
CA ASP A 357 -17.73 17.41 11.29
C ASP A 357 -18.12 16.02 11.81
N SER A 358 -18.57 15.12 10.93
CA SER A 358 -18.78 13.71 11.30
C SER A 358 -17.48 13.01 11.71
N LEU A 359 -16.36 13.31 11.05
CA LEU A 359 -15.06 12.76 11.39
C LEU A 359 -14.57 13.30 12.74
N GLU A 360 -14.71 14.60 13.00
CA GLU A 360 -14.36 15.21 14.29
C GLU A 360 -15.06 14.49 15.46
N ASN A 361 -16.37 14.30 15.36
CA ASN A 361 -17.17 13.56 16.35
C ASN A 361 -16.68 12.11 16.52
N SER A 362 -16.31 11.46 15.41
CA SER A 362 -15.78 10.09 15.45
C SER A 362 -14.43 10.04 16.15
N LEU A 363 -13.53 11.00 15.90
CA LEU A 363 -12.21 11.09 16.53
C LEU A 363 -12.33 11.31 18.03
N GLU A 364 -13.25 12.16 18.48
CA GLU A 364 -13.54 12.37 19.91
C GLU A 364 -13.93 11.06 20.60
N SER A 365 -14.73 10.22 19.95
CA SER A 365 -15.16 8.92 20.50
C SER A 365 -14.02 7.90 20.66
N THR A 366 -12.89 8.10 19.98
CA THR A 366 -11.72 7.21 20.08
C THR A 366 -10.77 7.55 21.23
N ARG A 367 -11.03 8.65 21.96
CA ARG A 367 -10.19 9.08 23.08
C ARG A 367 -10.37 8.16 24.28
N ASP A 368 -9.24 7.73 24.84
CA ASP A 368 -9.16 6.96 26.08
C ASP A 368 -8.23 7.68 27.07
N GLY A 369 -8.84 8.40 28.02
CA GLY A 369 -8.13 9.23 28.97
C GLY A 369 -7.31 10.32 28.26
N ASN A 370 -5.98 10.17 28.28
CA ASN A 370 -5.04 11.12 27.69
C ASN A 370 -4.38 10.60 26.40
N SER A 371 -4.93 9.52 25.85
CA SER A 371 -4.49 8.90 24.61
C SER A 371 -5.65 8.83 23.62
N HIS A 372 -5.34 8.75 22.34
CA HIS A 372 -6.32 8.55 21.28
C HIS A 372 -5.84 7.51 20.28
N LEU A 373 -6.79 6.91 19.57
CA LEU A 373 -6.49 5.96 18.50
C LEU A 373 -5.75 6.67 17.35
N PHE A 374 -4.67 6.06 16.89
CA PHE A 374 -4.07 6.38 15.61
C PHE A 374 -3.67 5.09 14.86
N PHE A 375 -3.42 5.25 13.56
CA PHE A 375 -3.02 4.15 12.69
C PHE A 375 -1.50 4.11 12.53
N ALA A 376 -0.85 3.24 13.29
CA ALA A 376 0.58 2.99 13.18
C ALA A 376 0.90 2.19 11.90
N ASP A 377 2.03 2.51 11.28
CA ASP A 377 2.54 1.85 10.07
C ASP A 377 1.53 1.80 8.92
N ALA A 378 0.72 2.86 8.76
CA ALA A 378 -0.22 2.95 7.65
C ALA A 378 0.51 2.78 6.30
N ALA A 379 -0.02 1.91 5.44
CA ALA A 379 0.51 1.61 4.12
C ALA A 379 -0.64 1.40 3.14
N VAL A 380 -0.56 2.05 1.96
CA VAL A 380 -1.51 1.88 0.86
C VAL A 380 -1.03 0.72 -0.01
N GLY A 381 -1.95 -0.18 -0.33
CA GLY A 381 -1.74 -1.26 -1.29
C GLY A 381 -2.31 -0.93 -2.67
N ALA A 382 -3.49 -0.30 -2.73
CA ALA A 382 -4.09 0.13 -4.00
C ALA A 382 -4.97 1.37 -3.83
N VAL A 383 -5.03 2.18 -4.88
CA VAL A 383 -5.98 3.29 -5.07
C VAL A 383 -6.59 3.13 -6.46
N GLU A 384 -7.82 2.65 -6.55
CA GLU A 384 -8.42 2.24 -7.82
C GLU A 384 -9.80 2.89 -8.01
N VAL A 385 -9.99 3.59 -9.12
CA VAL A 385 -11.30 4.15 -9.47
C VAL A 385 -12.26 3.03 -9.85
N GLN A 386 -13.36 2.91 -9.11
CA GLN A 386 -14.34 1.83 -9.26
C GLN A 386 -15.50 2.22 -10.19
N SER A 387 -15.95 3.46 -10.11
CA SER A 387 -17.07 3.96 -10.93
C SER A 387 -17.16 5.47 -10.89
N ILE A 388 -17.70 6.05 -11.95
CA ILE A 388 -17.94 7.47 -12.12
C ILE A 388 -19.42 7.68 -12.47
N VAL A 389 -20.08 8.60 -11.77
CA VAL A 389 -21.51 8.90 -11.97
C VAL A 389 -21.67 10.41 -12.08
N GLN A 390 -22.17 10.87 -13.22
CA GLN A 390 -22.56 12.27 -13.40
C GLN A 390 -23.93 12.49 -12.77
N GLY A 391 -24.03 13.48 -11.89
CA GLY A 391 -25.28 13.83 -11.20
C GLY A 391 -25.86 15.15 -11.69
N THR A 392 -26.97 15.58 -11.08
CA THR A 392 -27.59 16.89 -11.36
C THR A 392 -26.82 18.03 -10.72
N ASP A 393 -26.47 17.87 -9.44
CA ASP A 393 -25.78 18.88 -8.65
C ASP A 393 -24.29 18.56 -8.48
N PHE A 394 -23.98 17.28 -8.34
CA PHE A 394 -22.62 16.77 -8.13
C PHE A 394 -22.35 15.56 -9.00
N ASP A 395 -21.19 15.57 -9.65
CA ASP A 395 -20.57 14.37 -10.18
C ASP A 395 -19.90 13.62 -9.01
N ARG A 396 -19.90 12.29 -9.05
CA ARG A 396 -19.34 11.43 -8.02
C ARG A 396 -18.37 10.42 -8.61
N VAL A 397 -17.24 10.23 -7.92
CA VAL A 397 -16.25 9.20 -8.22
C VAL A 397 -16.12 8.32 -6.98
N GLN A 398 -16.24 7.02 -7.16
CA GLN A 398 -15.98 6.05 -6.10
C GLN A 398 -14.61 5.43 -6.32
N VAL A 399 -13.76 5.54 -5.31
CA VAL A 399 -12.37 5.07 -5.35
C VAL A 399 -12.16 4.06 -4.24
N LEU A 400 -11.73 2.85 -4.61
CA LEU A 400 -11.30 1.85 -3.66
C LEU A 400 -9.91 2.24 -3.16
N VAL A 401 -9.81 2.48 -1.85
CA VAL A 401 -8.53 2.61 -1.15
C VAL A 401 -8.34 1.37 -0.32
N LYS A 402 -7.36 0.56 -0.73
CA LYS A 402 -6.97 -0.66 -0.03
C LYS A 402 -5.71 -0.36 0.76
N TRP A 403 -5.80 -0.34 2.08
CA TRP A 403 -4.68 0.04 2.94
C TRP A 403 -4.57 -0.86 4.16
N SER A 404 -3.46 -0.79 4.88
CA SER A 404 -3.28 -1.57 6.11
C SER A 404 -2.56 -0.77 7.18
N ALA A 405 -2.91 -1.02 8.44
CA ALA A 405 -2.30 -0.39 9.60
C ALA A 405 -2.54 -1.21 10.86
N ALA A 406 -1.70 -0.98 11.86
CA ALA A 406 -1.94 -1.42 13.23
C ALA A 406 -2.73 -0.34 13.98
N ASN A 407 -3.74 -0.76 14.75
CA ASN A 407 -4.40 0.13 15.71
C ASN A 407 -3.50 0.29 16.93
N SER A 408 -3.16 1.54 17.24
CA SER A 408 -2.31 1.93 18.36
C SER A 408 -2.88 3.18 19.03
N TRP A 409 -2.49 3.43 20.28
CA TRP A 409 -2.91 4.59 21.04
C TRP A 409 -1.71 5.47 21.33
N ILE A 410 -1.82 6.77 21.07
CA ILE A 410 -0.75 7.73 21.34
C ILE A 410 -1.23 8.75 22.36
N ASP A 411 -0.39 9.12 23.32
CA ASP A 411 -0.64 10.25 24.20
C ASP A 411 0.01 11.54 23.69
N HIS A 412 -0.38 12.67 24.29
CA HIS A 412 0.18 14.00 24.00
C HIS A 412 1.71 14.12 24.17
N THR A 413 2.38 13.19 24.85
CA THR A 413 3.84 13.17 24.98
C THR A 413 4.53 12.31 23.92
N GLY A 414 3.77 11.68 23.03
CA GLY A 414 4.26 10.81 21.98
C GLY A 414 4.46 9.35 22.40
N ASN A 415 4.06 8.97 23.61
CA ASN A 415 4.16 7.56 24.02
C ASN A 415 3.08 6.74 23.32
N VAL A 416 3.52 5.71 22.62
CA VAL A 416 2.63 4.76 21.94
C VAL A 416 2.36 3.56 22.85
N LYS A 417 1.08 3.23 23.05
CA LYS A 417 0.58 2.06 23.78
C LYS A 417 -0.29 1.23 22.88
N GLY A 418 -0.23 -0.09 23.06
CA GLY A 418 -1.01 -1.02 22.26
C GLY A 418 -0.50 -1.09 20.81
N GLY A 419 -0.41 -2.30 20.30
CA GLY A 419 -0.06 -2.57 18.91
C GLY A 419 -0.82 -3.80 18.50
N GLY A 420 -2.05 -3.60 18.04
CA GLY A 420 -2.84 -4.69 17.46
C GLY A 420 -2.14 -5.25 16.23
N PRO A 421 -2.48 -6.47 15.79
CA PRO A 421 -1.97 -6.97 14.53
C PRO A 421 -2.35 -6.00 13.40
N LYS A 422 -1.47 -5.89 12.42
CA LYS A 422 -1.77 -5.10 11.23
C LYS A 422 -2.91 -5.73 10.47
N THR A 423 -3.92 -4.93 10.19
CA THR A 423 -5.12 -5.35 9.44
C THR A 423 -5.22 -4.61 8.13
N ILE A 424 -5.83 -5.25 7.14
CA ILE A 424 -6.10 -4.71 5.82
C ILE A 424 -7.52 -4.14 5.82
N ARG A 425 -7.71 -2.97 5.22
CA ARG A 425 -8.96 -2.20 5.20
C ARG A 425 -9.25 -1.81 3.76
N PRO A 426 -10.15 -2.51 3.07
CA PRO A 426 -10.67 -2.06 1.79
C PRO A 426 -11.85 -1.09 2.03
N GLN A 427 -11.69 0.17 1.61
CA GLN A 427 -12.70 1.21 1.81
C GLN A 427 -13.00 1.94 0.50
N ILE A 428 -14.23 2.41 0.36
CA ILE A 428 -14.67 3.24 -0.77
C ILE A 428 -14.68 4.70 -0.34
N PHE A 429 -13.78 5.48 -0.92
CA PHE A 429 -13.77 6.93 -0.82
C PHE A 429 -14.68 7.45 -1.94
N THR A 430 -15.77 8.13 -1.57
CA THR A 430 -16.64 8.80 -2.53
C THR A 430 -16.24 10.26 -2.61
N LEU A 431 -15.69 10.64 -3.75
CA LEU A 431 -15.30 12.00 -4.05
C LEU A 431 -16.40 12.67 -4.87
N VAL A 432 -16.65 13.95 -4.61
CA VAL A 432 -17.66 14.75 -5.31
C VAL A 432 -17.08 16.04 -5.84
N ARG A 433 -17.64 16.49 -6.96
CA ARG A 433 -17.35 17.79 -7.58
C ARG A 433 -18.66 18.34 -8.13
N LYS A 434 -18.90 19.65 -8.04
CA LYS A 434 -20.11 20.26 -8.59
C LYS A 434 -20.21 19.92 -10.08
N HIS A 435 -21.41 19.54 -10.51
CA HIS A 435 -21.66 19.16 -11.89
C HIS A 435 -21.30 20.31 -12.85
N GLY A 436 -20.63 19.99 -13.96
CA GLY A 436 -20.19 20.98 -14.96
C GLY A 436 -18.87 21.69 -14.64
N VAL A 437 -18.27 21.48 -13.46
CA VAL A 437 -16.89 21.92 -13.19
C VAL A 437 -15.94 21.02 -13.99
N THR A 438 -14.95 21.61 -14.65
CA THR A 438 -13.97 20.89 -15.48
C THR A 438 -12.59 20.83 -14.83
N THR A 439 -11.77 19.86 -15.23
CA THR A 439 -10.43 19.64 -14.68
C THR A 439 -9.44 20.69 -15.21
N LEU A 440 -8.63 21.26 -14.31
CA LEU A 440 -7.59 22.22 -14.68
C LEU A 440 -6.35 21.49 -15.22
N ALA A 441 -6.22 21.42 -16.54
CA ALA A 441 -5.12 20.70 -17.19
C ALA A 441 -3.72 21.20 -16.78
N ALA A 442 -3.55 22.49 -16.49
CA ALA A 442 -2.25 23.09 -16.17
C ALA A 442 -1.72 22.73 -14.76
N THR A 443 -2.57 22.22 -13.87
CA THR A 443 -2.22 21.94 -12.46
C THR A 443 -2.52 20.49 -12.09
N GLN A 444 -2.52 19.58 -13.06
CA GLN A 444 -2.64 18.14 -12.78
C GLN A 444 -1.47 17.69 -11.88
N LEU A 445 -1.75 16.78 -10.93
CA LEU A 445 -0.84 16.33 -9.84
C LEU A 445 -0.52 17.37 -8.74
N ASN A 446 -1.12 18.56 -8.79
CA ASN A 446 -1.04 19.56 -7.72
C ASN A 446 -2.28 19.45 -6.80
N SER A 447 -2.48 18.27 -6.23
CA SER A 447 -3.72 17.88 -5.53
C SER A 447 -3.85 18.48 -4.13
N ALA A 448 -2.78 19.05 -3.57
CA ALA A 448 -2.77 19.66 -2.23
C ALA A 448 -2.75 21.21 -2.30
N HIS A 449 -3.29 21.81 -3.37
CA HIS A 449 -3.23 23.26 -3.60
C HIS A 449 -4.56 23.83 -4.07
N CYS A 450 -4.76 25.12 -3.77
CA CYS A 450 -5.94 25.85 -4.20
C CYS A 450 -6.00 25.93 -5.73
N PRO A 451 -7.09 25.47 -6.38
CA PRO A 451 -7.24 25.57 -7.84
C PRO A 451 -7.39 27.03 -8.33
N GLY A 452 -7.66 27.98 -7.43
CA GLY A 452 -7.80 29.40 -7.77
C GLY A 452 -6.47 30.15 -7.80
N CYS A 453 -5.65 30.07 -6.74
CA CYS A 453 -4.40 30.83 -6.62
C CYS A 453 -3.13 29.94 -6.64
N GLY A 454 -3.28 28.62 -6.55
CA GLY A 454 -2.17 27.67 -6.48
C GLY A 454 -1.40 27.69 -5.17
N ALA A 455 -1.94 28.30 -4.10
CA ALA A 455 -1.34 28.22 -2.77
C ALA A 455 -1.53 26.82 -2.18
N PRO A 456 -0.52 26.28 -1.45
CA PRO A 456 -0.64 24.98 -0.80
C PRO A 456 -1.74 25.01 0.27
N TYR A 457 -2.34 23.85 0.54
CA TYR A 457 -3.27 23.66 1.64
C TYR A 457 -2.52 23.65 2.97
N SER A 458 -2.47 24.81 3.60
CA SER A 458 -2.04 25.03 4.99
C SER A 458 -3.10 24.55 6.00
N GLY A 459 -2.73 24.50 7.28
CA GLY A 459 -3.50 23.85 8.35
C GLY A 459 -4.41 24.77 9.17
N ASP A 460 -5.01 25.82 8.61
CA ASP A 460 -6.16 26.40 9.30
C ASP A 460 -7.36 25.43 9.31
N ASP A 461 -8.26 25.62 10.27
CA ASP A 461 -9.47 24.82 10.42
C ASP A 461 -10.59 25.25 9.44
N SER A 462 -10.28 26.10 8.46
CA SER A 462 -11.28 26.60 7.51
C SER A 462 -11.43 25.68 6.31
N GLY A 463 -12.64 25.60 5.76
CA GLY A 463 -12.90 24.95 4.47
C GLY A 463 -12.48 25.79 3.25
N SER A 464 -11.77 26.91 3.47
CA SER A 464 -11.47 27.92 2.46
C SER A 464 -9.97 28.15 2.30
N CYS A 465 -9.57 28.72 1.17
CA CYS A 465 -8.19 29.11 0.96
C CYS A 465 -7.86 30.36 1.77
N GLU A 466 -6.86 30.28 2.64
CA GLU A 466 -6.36 31.41 3.45
C GLU A 466 -5.86 32.60 2.60
N TYR A 467 -5.41 32.33 1.38
CA TYR A 467 -4.78 33.33 0.51
C TYR A 467 -5.77 34.09 -0.35
N CYS A 468 -6.78 33.41 -0.91
CA CYS A 468 -7.74 34.02 -1.83
C CYS A 468 -9.21 33.92 -1.40
N GLY A 469 -9.49 33.30 -0.25
CA GLY A 469 -10.84 33.14 0.30
C GLY A 469 -11.74 32.16 -0.46
N ARG A 470 -11.23 31.48 -1.50
CA ARG A 470 -12.03 30.54 -2.29
C ARG A 470 -12.45 29.34 -1.44
N PRO A 471 -13.74 28.92 -1.44
CA PRO A 471 -14.15 27.65 -0.86
C PRO A 471 -13.42 26.48 -1.53
N LEU A 472 -12.86 25.59 -0.71
CA LEU A 472 -12.09 24.42 -1.18
C LEU A 472 -12.84 23.11 -0.96
N ASN A 473 -13.83 23.12 -0.07
CA ASN A 473 -14.46 21.93 0.48
C ASN A 473 -15.88 21.66 -0.05
N ASP A 474 -16.34 22.42 -1.05
CA ASP A 474 -17.71 22.38 -1.58
C ASP A 474 -17.81 21.78 -3.00
N GLY A 475 -16.70 21.27 -3.53
CA GLY A 475 -16.64 20.70 -4.87
C GLY A 475 -16.67 21.72 -6.02
N SER A 476 -16.61 23.03 -5.76
CA SER A 476 -16.67 24.07 -6.80
C SER A 476 -15.34 24.32 -7.54
N GLY A 477 -14.24 23.79 -7.03
CA GLY A 477 -12.91 23.97 -7.61
C GLY A 477 -12.14 22.68 -7.88
N ALA A 478 -12.43 21.62 -7.12
CA ALA A 478 -11.74 20.34 -7.21
C ALA A 478 -12.66 19.23 -6.67
N TRP A 479 -12.19 17.98 -6.78
CA TRP A 479 -12.83 16.83 -6.14
C TRP A 479 -12.58 16.87 -4.63
N VAL A 480 -13.64 16.66 -3.84
CA VAL A 480 -13.58 16.64 -2.37
C VAL A 480 -14.24 15.38 -1.83
N LEU A 481 -13.80 14.90 -0.67
CA LEU A 481 -14.36 13.73 -0.01
C LEU A 481 -15.77 14.01 0.54
N GLU A 482 -16.76 13.26 0.09
CA GLU A 482 -18.13 13.25 0.62
C GLU A 482 -18.30 12.17 1.69
N SER A 483 -17.73 10.98 1.48
CA SER A 483 -17.88 9.86 2.42
C SER A 483 -16.81 8.79 2.26
N ILE A 484 -16.56 8.06 3.36
CA ILE A 484 -15.80 6.80 3.35
C ILE A 484 -16.76 5.68 3.76
N GLY A 485 -16.91 4.67 2.90
CA GLY A 485 -17.74 3.50 3.14
C GLY A 485 -16.94 2.19 3.10
N ALA A 486 -17.57 1.10 3.54
CA ALA A 486 -17.01 -0.24 3.41
C ALA A 486 -16.97 -0.70 1.94
N PHE A 487 -15.93 -1.46 1.58
CA PHE A 487 -15.97 -2.25 0.35
C PHE A 487 -16.84 -3.51 0.56
N THR A 488 -17.86 -3.69 -0.28
CA THR A 488 -18.82 -4.81 -0.18
C THR A 488 -18.72 -5.76 -1.37
N THR A 489 -19.18 -6.99 -1.20
CA THR A 489 -19.18 -8.03 -2.25
C THR A 489 -20.05 -7.70 -3.45
N ALA A 490 -21.06 -6.84 -3.30
CA ALA A 490 -21.85 -6.31 -4.42
C ALA A 490 -20.97 -5.64 -5.51
N ARG A 491 -19.76 -5.20 -5.15
CA ARG A 491 -18.77 -4.63 -6.09
C ARG A 491 -17.88 -5.68 -6.76
N ILE A 492 -17.83 -6.89 -6.20
CA ILE A 492 -17.14 -8.05 -6.77
C ILE A 492 -18.06 -8.70 -7.81
N ASN A 493 -18.30 -8.01 -8.92
CA ASN A 493 -19.05 -8.59 -10.03
C ASN A 493 -18.08 -9.24 -11.04
N SER A 494 -18.54 -10.32 -11.69
CA SER A 494 -17.70 -11.03 -12.64
C SER A 494 -17.25 -10.19 -13.84
N ALA A 495 -18.00 -9.14 -14.20
CA ALA A 495 -17.66 -8.22 -15.29
C ALA A 495 -16.52 -7.24 -14.93
N SER A 496 -16.31 -6.92 -13.65
CA SER A 496 -15.20 -6.09 -13.18
C SER A 496 -13.87 -6.85 -13.10
N VAL A 497 -13.87 -8.15 -13.36
CA VAL A 497 -12.67 -9.00 -13.48
C VAL A 497 -12.38 -9.24 -14.96
N SER A 498 -11.36 -8.59 -15.53
CA SER A 498 -11.06 -8.68 -16.96
C SER A 498 -10.18 -9.89 -17.31
N PRO A 499 -10.43 -10.64 -18.41
CA PRO A 499 -9.72 -11.89 -18.71
C PRO A 499 -8.49 -11.74 -19.61
N VAL A 500 -8.30 -10.57 -20.25
CA VAL A 500 -7.29 -10.38 -21.30
C VAL A 500 -5.99 -9.77 -20.77
N THR A 501 -6.01 -9.15 -19.59
CA THR A 501 -4.87 -8.38 -19.05
C THR A 501 -4.52 -8.70 -17.61
N GLY A 502 -5.28 -9.56 -16.92
CA GLY A 502 -5.08 -9.79 -15.48
C GLY A 502 -5.39 -8.58 -14.59
N THR A 503 -5.93 -7.50 -15.18
CA THR A 503 -6.26 -6.25 -14.49
C THR A 503 -7.76 -6.19 -14.25
N SER A 504 -8.13 -6.41 -12.99
CA SER A 504 -9.49 -6.34 -12.46
C SER A 504 -9.67 -5.03 -11.69
N GLY A 505 -10.91 -4.54 -11.56
CA GLY A 505 -11.24 -3.53 -10.54
C GLY A 505 -11.31 -4.11 -9.12
N VAL A 506 -11.04 -5.41 -8.96
CA VAL A 506 -11.06 -6.13 -7.68
C VAL A 506 -9.88 -7.08 -7.61
N SER A 507 -8.93 -6.82 -6.72
CA SER A 507 -7.68 -7.58 -6.59
C SER A 507 -7.86 -8.97 -5.94
N ALA A 508 -6.89 -9.86 -6.17
CA ALA A 508 -6.93 -11.26 -5.71
C ALA A 508 -7.01 -11.40 -4.17
N ASP A 509 -6.44 -10.44 -3.44
CA ASP A 509 -6.50 -10.37 -1.98
C ASP A 509 -7.89 -9.97 -1.47
N ILE A 510 -8.63 -9.13 -2.18
CA ILE A 510 -10.04 -8.83 -1.87
C ILE A 510 -10.91 -10.09 -2.05
N LEU A 511 -10.67 -10.87 -3.10
CA LEU A 511 -11.36 -12.16 -3.30
C LEU A 511 -11.00 -13.17 -2.19
N LEU A 512 -9.71 -13.27 -1.85
CA LEU A 512 -9.24 -14.10 -0.74
C LEU A 512 -9.84 -13.67 0.60
N MET A 513 -9.95 -12.36 0.83
CA MET A 513 -10.58 -11.79 2.02
C MET A 513 -12.07 -12.10 2.06
N ALA A 514 -12.79 -12.00 0.94
CA ALA A 514 -14.20 -12.36 0.87
C ALA A 514 -14.44 -13.85 1.14
N MET A 515 -13.58 -14.71 0.58
CA MET A 515 -13.59 -16.14 0.84
C MET A 515 -13.32 -16.45 2.32
N ALA A 516 -12.24 -15.91 2.88
CA ALA A 516 -11.88 -16.12 4.29
C ALA A 516 -12.97 -15.60 5.24
N SER A 517 -13.58 -14.45 4.93
CA SER A 517 -14.71 -13.89 5.70
C SER A 517 -15.95 -14.77 5.64
N THR A 518 -16.17 -15.47 4.52
CA THR A 518 -17.29 -16.40 4.34
C THR A 518 -17.04 -17.72 5.07
N MET A 519 -15.81 -18.24 5.03
CA MET A 519 -15.43 -19.45 5.76
C MET A 519 -15.46 -19.24 7.27
N TYR A 520 -14.99 -18.09 7.77
CA TYR A 520 -15.03 -17.70 9.19
C TYR A 520 -16.44 -17.35 9.71
N ALA A 521 -17.50 -17.58 8.92
CA ALA A 521 -18.87 -17.20 9.29
C ALA A 521 -19.35 -17.84 10.60
N ASP A 522 -18.80 -19.00 10.96
CA ASP A 522 -19.09 -19.74 12.20
C ASP A 522 -18.16 -19.38 13.37
N GLY A 523 -17.20 -18.48 13.15
CA GLY A 523 -16.24 -18.03 14.15
C GLY A 523 -14.96 -18.87 14.27
N GLU A 524 -14.78 -19.88 13.42
CA GLU A 524 -13.56 -20.70 13.36
C GLU A 524 -13.02 -20.80 11.92
N LEU A 525 -11.71 -21.04 11.78
CA LEU A 525 -11.11 -21.44 10.51
C LEU A 525 -10.32 -22.71 10.80
N ASP A 526 -10.77 -23.84 10.27
CA ASP A 526 -10.12 -25.11 10.54
C ASP A 526 -8.79 -25.27 9.79
N ALA A 527 -8.01 -26.30 10.14
CA ALA A 527 -6.70 -26.52 9.52
C ALA A 527 -6.78 -26.76 7.99
N LYS A 528 -7.84 -27.40 7.50
CA LYS A 528 -8.02 -27.67 6.07
C LYS A 528 -8.41 -26.40 5.32
N GLU A 529 -9.28 -25.57 5.88
CA GLU A 529 -9.62 -24.27 5.32
C GLU A 529 -8.39 -23.38 5.25
N MET A 530 -7.60 -23.32 6.33
CA MET A 530 -6.33 -22.58 6.36
C MET A 530 -5.34 -23.06 5.31
N ASP A 531 -5.18 -24.38 5.14
CA ASP A 531 -4.32 -24.96 4.09
C ASP A 531 -4.80 -24.59 2.67
N MET A 532 -6.13 -24.54 2.46
CA MET A 532 -6.72 -24.14 1.18
C MET A 532 -6.52 -22.65 0.89
N LEU A 533 -6.76 -21.78 1.88
CA LEU A 533 -6.48 -20.34 1.78
C LEU A 533 -5.01 -20.09 1.47
N ALA A 534 -4.10 -20.83 2.11
CA ALA A 534 -2.66 -20.74 1.87
C ALA A 534 -2.26 -21.21 0.47
N SER A 535 -2.88 -22.28 -0.02
CA SER A 535 -2.68 -22.78 -1.37
C SER A 535 -3.11 -21.75 -2.43
N PHE A 536 -4.31 -21.18 -2.27
CA PHE A 536 -4.82 -20.12 -3.15
C PHE A 536 -3.92 -18.90 -3.16
N ALA A 537 -3.53 -18.43 -1.96
CA ALA A 537 -2.62 -17.31 -1.81
C ALA A 537 -1.31 -17.56 -2.59
N GLY A 538 -0.69 -18.73 -2.39
CA GLY A 538 0.55 -19.10 -3.06
C GLY A 538 0.44 -19.22 -4.59
N GLN A 539 -0.67 -19.74 -5.10
CA GLN A 539 -0.95 -19.80 -6.55
C GLN A 539 -1.13 -18.41 -7.16
N ARG A 540 -1.63 -17.45 -6.39
CA ARG A 540 -1.94 -16.07 -6.83
C ARG A 540 -0.87 -15.03 -6.47
N GLY A 541 0.29 -15.48 -6.00
CA GLY A 541 1.40 -14.58 -5.65
C GLY A 541 1.21 -13.79 -4.36
N ILE A 542 0.17 -14.11 -3.58
CA ILE A 542 -0.07 -13.49 -2.27
C ILE A 542 0.91 -14.11 -1.26
N SER A 543 1.64 -13.26 -0.55
CA SER A 543 2.64 -13.68 0.43
C SER A 543 1.97 -14.28 1.68
N GLN A 544 2.73 -15.08 2.43
CA GLN A 544 2.26 -15.62 3.71
C GLN A 544 2.01 -14.52 4.75
N ASP A 545 2.73 -13.41 4.66
CA ASP A 545 2.51 -12.26 5.54
C ASP A 545 1.15 -11.63 5.20
N SER A 546 0.92 -11.30 3.92
CA SER A 546 -0.36 -10.76 3.43
C SER A 546 -1.54 -11.67 3.78
N LEU A 547 -1.40 -12.98 3.61
CA LEU A 547 -2.39 -13.95 4.06
C LEU A 547 -2.64 -13.82 5.58
N SER A 548 -1.58 -13.77 6.39
CA SER A 548 -1.70 -13.62 7.84
C SER A 548 -2.43 -12.32 8.22
N ALA A 549 -2.15 -11.20 7.54
CA ALA A 549 -2.89 -9.95 7.76
C ALA A 549 -4.36 -10.05 7.33
N ILE A 550 -4.68 -10.72 6.22
CA ILE A 550 -6.07 -10.99 5.82
C ILE A 550 -6.78 -11.80 6.92
N ILE A 551 -6.17 -12.89 7.38
CA ILE A 551 -6.76 -13.74 8.44
C ILE A 551 -6.93 -12.97 9.74
N ASN A 552 -5.95 -12.15 10.13
CA ASN A 552 -6.06 -11.30 11.31
C ASN A 552 -7.21 -10.30 11.18
N THR A 553 -7.40 -9.74 9.98
CA THR A 553 -8.49 -8.82 9.67
C THR A 553 -9.84 -9.52 9.78
N VAL A 554 -9.97 -10.71 9.18
CA VAL A 554 -11.19 -11.54 9.21
C VAL A 554 -11.63 -11.88 10.62
N LYS A 555 -10.66 -12.08 11.52
CA LYS A 555 -10.92 -12.40 12.93
C LYS A 555 -11.31 -11.19 13.78
N GLN A 556 -11.25 -9.95 13.26
CA GLN A 556 -11.64 -8.78 14.03
C GLN A 556 -13.16 -8.58 13.99
N PRO A 557 -13.83 -8.39 15.16
CA PRO A 557 -15.28 -8.31 15.24
C PRO A 557 -15.89 -7.10 14.51
N ASP A 558 -15.16 -5.99 14.42
CA ASP A 558 -15.62 -4.74 13.79
C ASP A 558 -15.08 -4.56 12.36
N ALA A 559 -14.49 -5.60 11.77
CA ALA A 559 -13.89 -5.49 10.44
C ALA A 559 -14.98 -5.31 9.37
N GLN A 560 -14.96 -4.15 8.71
CA GLN A 560 -15.78 -3.87 7.53
C GLN A 560 -15.24 -4.64 6.32
N LEU A 561 -15.61 -5.92 6.23
CA LEU A 561 -15.08 -6.84 5.22
C LEU A 561 -16.08 -7.11 4.11
N PRO A 562 -15.58 -7.43 2.89
CA PRO A 562 -16.44 -7.92 1.84
C PRO A 562 -17.02 -9.28 2.25
N ARG A 563 -18.27 -9.29 2.70
CA ARG A 563 -19.04 -10.51 2.94
C ARG A 563 -20.27 -10.56 2.02
N PRO A 564 -20.59 -11.71 1.40
CA PRO A 564 -21.83 -11.86 0.67
C PRO A 564 -23.02 -11.78 1.63
N ALA A 565 -23.98 -10.90 1.36
CA ALA A 565 -25.20 -10.80 2.13
C ALA A 565 -26.29 -11.79 1.65
N ASN A 566 -26.17 -12.28 0.41
CA ASN A 566 -27.15 -13.14 -0.22
C ASN A 566 -26.50 -14.08 -1.26
N THR A 567 -27.28 -15.07 -1.72
CA THR A 567 -26.85 -16.08 -2.71
C THR A 567 -26.41 -15.46 -4.04
N ALA A 568 -27.01 -14.34 -4.45
CA ALA A 568 -26.64 -13.67 -5.71
C ALA A 568 -25.24 -13.04 -5.63
N GLU A 569 -24.93 -12.37 -4.53
CA GLU A 569 -23.59 -11.84 -4.25
C GLU A 569 -22.56 -12.98 -4.09
N ALA A 570 -22.94 -14.06 -3.40
CA ALA A 570 -22.07 -15.22 -3.25
C ALA A 570 -21.70 -15.84 -4.61
N MET A 571 -22.66 -15.87 -5.54
CA MET A 571 -22.48 -16.32 -6.91
C MET A 571 -21.58 -15.39 -7.72
N GLU A 572 -21.65 -14.07 -7.53
CA GLU A 572 -20.74 -13.13 -8.21
C GLU A 572 -19.29 -13.29 -7.73
N VAL A 573 -19.07 -13.48 -6.43
CA VAL A 573 -17.75 -13.82 -5.89
C VAL A 573 -17.26 -15.16 -6.45
N LEU A 574 -18.12 -16.19 -6.52
CA LEU A 574 -17.75 -17.48 -7.12
C LEU A 574 -17.33 -17.32 -8.59
N LYS A 575 -18.08 -16.54 -9.39
CA LYS A 575 -17.72 -16.27 -10.78
C LYS A 575 -16.40 -15.53 -10.90
N ALA A 576 -16.15 -14.54 -10.03
CA ALA A 576 -14.89 -13.82 -9.98
C ALA A 576 -13.72 -14.75 -9.65
N MET A 577 -13.88 -15.62 -8.64
CA MET A 577 -12.90 -16.65 -8.28
C MET A 577 -12.64 -17.61 -9.44
N VAL A 578 -13.67 -18.15 -10.10
CA VAL A 578 -13.53 -19.04 -11.26
C VAL A 578 -12.83 -18.34 -12.43
N ARG A 579 -13.15 -17.07 -12.69
CA ARG A 579 -12.54 -16.28 -13.76
C ARG A 579 -11.06 -16.06 -13.48
N MET A 580 -10.71 -15.75 -12.23
CA MET A 580 -9.33 -15.63 -11.80
C MET A 580 -8.62 -16.98 -11.91
N SER A 581 -9.23 -18.07 -11.43
CA SER A 581 -8.76 -19.46 -11.58
C SER A 581 -8.35 -19.78 -13.01
N LEU A 582 -9.21 -19.48 -13.98
CA LEU A 582 -9.01 -19.75 -15.40
C LEU A 582 -8.03 -18.81 -16.13
N ALA A 583 -7.36 -17.86 -15.46
CA ALA A 583 -6.43 -16.93 -16.11
C ALA A 583 -5.30 -17.64 -16.88
N ASP A 584 -4.85 -18.80 -16.41
CA ASP A 584 -3.84 -19.65 -17.07
C ASP A 584 -4.46 -20.72 -18.02
N GLY A 585 -5.78 -20.66 -18.21
CA GLY A 585 -6.56 -21.58 -19.03
C GLY A 585 -6.91 -22.91 -18.38
N ARG A 586 -6.52 -23.17 -17.12
CA ARG A 586 -6.80 -24.42 -16.41
C ARG A 586 -7.35 -24.16 -15.00
N ILE A 587 -7.89 -25.20 -14.40
CA ILE A 587 -8.25 -25.25 -12.97
C ILE A 587 -7.78 -26.61 -12.50
N ASP A 588 -6.90 -26.66 -11.51
CA ASP A 588 -6.44 -27.94 -10.93
C ASP A 588 -7.41 -28.47 -9.85
N ASP A 589 -7.16 -29.69 -9.37
CA ASP A 589 -8.03 -30.32 -8.36
C ASP A 589 -8.04 -29.55 -7.02
N THR A 590 -6.95 -28.83 -6.70
CA THR A 590 -6.84 -28.03 -5.48
C THR A 590 -7.67 -26.76 -5.58
N GLU A 591 -7.58 -26.05 -6.71
CA GLU A 591 -8.41 -24.88 -7.00
C GLU A 591 -9.89 -25.26 -7.06
N LYS A 592 -10.22 -26.41 -7.66
CA LYS A 592 -11.60 -26.91 -7.69
C LYS A 592 -12.13 -27.21 -6.29
N ALA A 593 -11.35 -27.89 -5.44
CA ALA A 593 -11.74 -28.19 -4.07
C ALA A 593 -12.02 -26.91 -3.27
N LEU A 594 -11.20 -25.87 -3.48
CA LEU A 594 -11.39 -24.58 -2.85
C LEU A 594 -12.67 -23.87 -3.31
N LEU A 595 -12.94 -23.88 -4.62
CA LEU A 595 -14.19 -23.32 -5.17
C LEU A 595 -15.43 -24.05 -4.63
N ASP A 596 -15.35 -25.38 -4.50
CA ASP A 596 -16.41 -26.21 -3.91
C ASP A 596 -16.64 -25.89 -2.42
N ASN A 597 -15.58 -25.63 -1.66
CA ASN A 597 -15.69 -25.31 -0.24
C ASN A 597 -16.23 -23.91 -0.01
N TYR A 598 -15.73 -22.91 -0.73
CA TYR A 598 -16.32 -21.58 -0.73
C TYR A 598 -17.81 -21.65 -1.09
N ALA A 599 -18.17 -22.37 -2.15
CA ALA A 599 -19.56 -22.54 -2.56
C ALA A 599 -20.40 -23.13 -1.42
N THR A 600 -19.92 -24.21 -0.78
CA THR A 600 -20.62 -24.86 0.33
C THR A 600 -20.82 -23.91 1.52
N SER A 601 -19.78 -23.20 1.95
CA SER A 601 -19.86 -22.22 3.05
C SER A 601 -20.75 -21.02 2.72
N ALA A 602 -20.86 -20.66 1.43
CA ALA A 602 -21.73 -19.60 0.95
C ALA A 602 -23.18 -20.05 0.63
N GLY A 603 -23.53 -21.32 0.88
CA GLY A 603 -24.86 -21.87 0.60
C GLY A 603 -25.13 -22.20 -0.88
N LEU A 604 -24.08 -22.36 -1.68
CA LEU A 604 -24.11 -22.77 -3.09
C LEU A 604 -23.77 -24.26 -3.25
N SER A 605 -24.22 -24.85 -4.35
CA SER A 605 -23.98 -26.24 -4.70
C SER A 605 -22.71 -26.46 -5.53
N LYS A 606 -22.10 -27.64 -5.44
CA LYS A 606 -20.98 -28.04 -6.32
C LYS A 606 -21.35 -28.08 -7.81
N TYR A 607 -22.64 -28.23 -8.11
CA TYR A 607 -23.15 -28.12 -9.48
C TYR A 607 -22.98 -26.70 -10.03
N GLU A 608 -23.24 -25.67 -9.21
CA GLU A 608 -23.05 -24.27 -9.58
C GLU A 608 -21.58 -23.95 -9.87
N VAL A 609 -20.65 -24.53 -9.11
CA VAL A 609 -19.21 -24.44 -9.39
C VAL A 609 -18.90 -25.01 -10.77
N SER A 610 -19.30 -26.26 -11.02
CA SER A 610 -19.04 -26.94 -12.30
C SER A 610 -19.68 -26.22 -13.49
N SER A 611 -20.91 -25.72 -13.33
CA SER A 611 -21.65 -24.95 -14.34
C SER A 611 -20.97 -23.61 -14.64
N THR A 612 -20.48 -22.91 -13.61
CA THR A 612 -19.78 -21.63 -13.74
C THR A 612 -18.45 -21.80 -14.46
N ILE A 613 -17.67 -22.83 -14.11
CA ILE A 613 -16.41 -23.17 -14.81
C ILE A 613 -16.67 -23.41 -16.30
N ALA A 614 -17.70 -24.20 -16.63
CA ALA A 614 -18.04 -24.50 -18.02
C ALA A 614 -18.46 -23.24 -18.81
N LYS A 615 -19.30 -22.39 -18.22
CA LYS A 615 -19.74 -21.11 -18.83
C LYS A 615 -18.56 -20.18 -19.07
N GLN A 616 -17.68 -20.02 -18.08
CA GLN A 616 -16.56 -19.08 -18.16
C GLN A 616 -15.52 -19.52 -19.21
N ARG A 617 -15.17 -20.81 -19.26
CA ARG A 617 -14.30 -21.37 -20.32
C ARG A 617 -14.85 -21.08 -21.72
N LYS A 618 -16.17 -21.21 -21.90
CA LYS A 618 -16.83 -20.91 -23.19
C LYS A 618 -16.78 -19.42 -23.54
N SER A 619 -16.89 -18.53 -22.56
CA SER A 619 -16.75 -17.07 -22.79
C SER A 619 -15.32 -16.73 -23.22
N LEU A 620 -14.33 -17.19 -22.46
CA LEU A 620 -12.91 -16.96 -22.74
C LEU A 620 -12.51 -17.47 -24.13
N TYR A 621 -12.98 -18.66 -24.51
CA TYR A 621 -12.73 -19.20 -25.84
C TYR A 621 -13.33 -18.33 -26.97
N LYS A 622 -14.54 -17.79 -26.77
CA LYS A 622 -15.18 -16.89 -27.75
C LYS A 622 -14.43 -15.56 -27.87
N GLU A 623 -13.97 -15.01 -26.75
CA GLU A 623 -13.21 -13.75 -26.69
C GLU A 623 -11.85 -13.91 -27.38
N ALA A 624 -11.09 -14.97 -27.04
CA ALA A 624 -9.81 -15.27 -27.68
C ALA A 624 -9.96 -15.46 -29.20
N ARG A 625 -11.04 -16.11 -29.66
CA ARG A 625 -11.32 -16.28 -31.10
C ARG A 625 -11.66 -14.96 -31.81
N LYS A 626 -12.25 -13.99 -31.11
CA LYS A 626 -12.52 -12.64 -31.66
C LYS A 626 -11.25 -11.80 -31.76
N ALA A 627 -10.32 -11.92 -30.80
CA ALA A 627 -9.08 -11.16 -30.79
C ALA A 627 -8.06 -11.58 -31.88
N VAL A 628 -8.21 -12.78 -32.44
CA VAL A 628 -7.36 -13.33 -33.51
C VAL A 628 -7.90 -13.02 -34.92
N LYS A 629 -9.09 -12.41 -35.03
CA LYS A 629 -9.68 -11.93 -36.29
C LYS A 629 -9.54 -10.42 -36.39
#